data_AF-A0ABD2IB72-F1
#
_entry.id   AF-A0ABD2IB72-F1
#
_cell.length_a   1.000
_cell.length_b   1.000
_cell.length_c   1.000
_cell.angle_alpha   90.00
_cell.angle_beta   90.00
_cell.angle_gamma   90.00
#
_symmetry.space_group_name_H-M   'P 1'
#
loop_
_entity.id
_entity.type
_entity.pdbx_description
1 polymer ?
#
loop_
_entity_poly.entity_id
_entity_poly.type
_entity_poly.pdbx_seq_one_letter_code
_entity_poly.pdbx_strand_id
1 'polypeptide(L)'
;MDGHRAALITLSIAFEFAGICLTIYAILSSSWQIVDLDNSMHEHGLWLDCILQNKNRNFTFSEFTRCYYKFDFDRNYGNFDPEYLASAEVGRHRFFGWHKAVIIILCVSLCTGIFSILNGVLNLVVLCIGLCLPRLSELCSLAFTLMFAVTVLLTTIFSCASEIVFYWFASKPQNKFIGNIDKIEQKFGFAFYLQLLASLMNLLALIFSLVAAGRVYYQWKHRRRSSAQRIYLRY
;
A
#
# COMPACT_ATOMS: atom_id res chain seq x y z
N MET A 1 -20.99 14.51 22.79
CA MET A 1 -20.13 14.01 21.69
C MET A 1 -18.73 13.82 22.24
N ASP A 2 -18.13 12.64 22.12
CA ASP A 2 -16.71 12.46 22.47
C ASP A 2 -15.88 12.99 21.30
N GLY A 3 -15.68 14.31 21.25
CA GLY A 3 -15.00 15.00 20.15
C GLY A 3 -13.60 14.43 19.87
N HIS A 4 -12.94 13.89 20.91
CA HIS A 4 -11.67 13.20 20.75
C HIS A 4 -11.79 11.91 19.92
N ARG A 5 -12.84 11.11 20.10
CA ARG A 5 -13.06 9.90 19.30
C ARG A 5 -13.32 10.23 17.83
N ALA A 6 -14.17 11.23 17.57
CA ALA A 6 -14.43 11.68 16.21
C ALA A 6 -13.16 12.20 15.53
N ALA A 7 -12.33 12.97 16.25
CA ALA A 7 -11.05 13.46 15.74
C ALA A 7 -10.08 12.31 15.42
N LEU A 8 -9.95 11.31 16.30
CA LEU A 8 -9.09 10.14 16.07
C LEU A 8 -9.51 9.34 14.84
N ILE A 9 -10.82 9.08 14.68
CA ILE A 9 -11.35 8.36 13.51
C ILE A 9 -11.12 9.17 12.24
N THR A 10 -11.39 10.48 12.27
CA THR A 10 -11.19 11.37 11.12
C THR A 10 -9.73 11.42 10.69
N LEU A 11 -8.81 11.54 11.65
CA LEU A 11 -7.37 11.53 11.39
C LEU A 11 -6.91 10.20 10.79
N SER A 12 -7.41 9.08 11.34
CA SER A 12 -7.15 7.75 10.80
C SER A 12 -7.64 7.60 9.36
N ILE A 13 -8.84 8.11 9.03
CA ILE A 13 -9.37 8.09 7.66
C ILE A 13 -8.50 8.92 6.72
N ALA A 14 -8.04 10.10 7.16
CA ALA A 14 -7.18 10.96 6.34
C ALA A 14 -5.85 10.28 5.99
N PHE A 15 -5.24 9.58 6.95
CA PHE A 15 -4.02 8.80 6.73
C PHE A 15 -4.26 7.60 5.80
N GLU A 16 -5.33 6.83 5.97
CA GLU A 16 -5.69 5.73 5.05
C GLU A 16 -5.93 6.24 3.63
N PHE A 17 -6.62 7.37 3.47
CA PHE A 17 -6.85 7.97 2.16
C PHE A 17 -5.54 8.36 1.47
N ALA A 18 -4.63 9.00 2.21
CA ALA A 18 -3.29 9.31 1.69
C ALA A 18 -2.52 8.03 1.32
N GLY A 19 -2.55 7.00 2.16
CA GLY A 19 -1.93 5.70 1.90
C GLY A 19 -2.48 5.03 0.64
N ILE A 20 -3.79 5.06 0.42
CA ILE A 20 -4.44 4.54 -0.80
C ILE A 20 -3.98 5.29 -2.04
N CYS A 21 -3.98 6.63 -2.02
CA CYS A 21 -3.54 7.44 -3.15
C CYS A 21 -2.07 7.16 -3.52
N LEU A 22 -1.19 7.09 -2.52
CA LEU A 22 0.22 6.77 -2.70
C LEU A 22 0.40 5.35 -3.26
N THR A 23 -0.35 4.38 -2.76
CA THR A 23 -0.31 2.99 -3.24
C THR A 23 -0.76 2.87 -4.69
N ILE A 24 -1.85 3.53 -5.07
CA ILE A 24 -2.33 3.57 -6.47
C ILE A 24 -1.25 4.17 -7.37
N TYR A 25 -0.65 5.29 -6.96
CA TYR A 25 0.43 5.91 -7.73
C TYR A 25 1.62 4.97 -7.87
N ALA A 26 2.05 4.34 -6.77
CA ALA A 26 3.17 3.40 -6.78
C ALA A 26 2.92 2.24 -7.75
N ILE A 27 1.73 1.61 -7.71
CA ILE A 27 1.35 0.53 -8.62
C ILE A 27 1.41 0.97 -10.09
N LEU A 28 0.96 2.18 -10.41
CA LEU A 28 0.92 2.71 -11.77
C LEU A 28 2.29 3.19 -12.28
N SER A 29 3.24 3.44 -11.39
CA SER A 29 4.56 3.96 -11.73
C SER A 29 5.51 2.86 -12.25
N SER A 30 6.31 3.20 -13.26
CA SER A 30 7.40 2.39 -13.79
C SER A 30 8.65 2.37 -12.92
N SER A 31 8.72 3.17 -11.84
CA SER A 31 9.97 3.46 -11.14
C SER A 31 10.13 2.64 -9.86
N TRP A 32 9.94 1.31 -9.89
CA TRP A 32 10.15 0.45 -8.71
C TRP A 32 11.62 0.04 -8.55
N GLN A 33 12.28 -0.27 -9.66
CA GLN A 33 13.73 -0.37 -9.75
C GLN A 33 14.23 0.51 -10.90
N ILE A 34 15.45 1.01 -10.79
CA ILE A 34 16.08 1.84 -11.81
C ILE A 34 17.49 1.33 -12.05
N VAL A 35 17.88 1.27 -13.32
CA VAL A 35 19.27 1.07 -13.72
C VAL A 35 19.69 2.15 -14.71
N ASP A 36 20.92 2.63 -14.54
CA ASP A 36 21.54 3.59 -15.44
C ASP A 36 22.58 2.86 -16.30
N LEU A 37 22.37 2.87 -17.60
CA LEU A 37 23.26 2.32 -18.62
C LEU A 37 23.88 3.49 -19.40
N ASP A 38 25.06 3.29 -19.98
CA ASP A 38 25.90 4.35 -20.58
C ASP A 38 25.20 5.39 -21.48
N ASN A 39 24.02 5.09 -22.04
CA ASN A 39 23.20 6.03 -22.82
C ASN A 39 21.67 5.92 -22.59
N SER A 40 21.23 5.21 -21.55
CA SER A 40 19.80 5.03 -21.27
C SER A 40 19.54 4.67 -19.81
N MET A 41 18.53 5.32 -19.22
CA MET A 41 18.01 4.96 -17.92
C MET A 41 16.80 4.05 -18.11
N HIS A 42 16.82 2.89 -17.46
CA HIS A 42 15.71 1.94 -17.51
C HIS A 42 15.02 1.94 -16.15
N GLU A 43 13.72 2.18 -16.18
CA GLU A 43 12.84 2.07 -15.04
C GLU A 43 12.01 0.78 -15.16
N HIS A 44 12.05 -0.05 -14.13
CA HIS A 44 11.27 -1.27 -14.03
C HIS A 44 10.16 -1.10 -13.01
N GLY A 45 8.92 -1.18 -13.46
CA GLY A 45 7.74 -1.16 -12.60
C GLY A 45 7.28 -2.57 -12.27
N LEU A 46 6.12 -2.68 -11.60
CA LEU A 46 5.53 -3.99 -11.34
C LEU A 46 4.99 -4.65 -12.62
N TRP A 47 4.45 -3.87 -13.55
CA TRP A 47 3.89 -4.35 -14.82
C TRP A 47 4.25 -3.51 -16.05
N LEU A 48 4.85 -2.33 -15.86
CA LEU A 48 5.18 -1.35 -16.89
C LEU A 48 6.63 -0.97 -16.70
N ASP A 49 7.41 -1.11 -17.76
CA ASP A 49 8.81 -0.69 -17.76
C ASP A 49 8.95 0.46 -18.75
N CYS A 50 9.80 1.43 -18.43
CA CYS A 50 10.07 2.57 -19.29
C CYS A 50 11.58 2.74 -19.50
N ILE A 51 11.97 2.95 -20.76
CA ILE A 51 13.34 3.22 -21.16
C ILE A 51 13.42 4.69 -21.55
N LEU A 52 14.19 5.45 -20.79
CA LEU A 52 14.49 6.84 -21.05
C LEU A 52 15.84 6.89 -21.78
N GLN A 53 15.80 7.12 -23.08
CA GLN A 53 17.02 7.22 -23.87
C GLN A 53 17.59 8.63 -23.77
N ASN A 54 18.73 8.78 -23.08
CA ASN A 54 19.46 10.03 -23.04
C ASN A 54 20.49 10.06 -24.16
N LYS A 55 20.05 10.40 -25.39
CA LYS A 55 21.00 10.82 -26.41
C LYS A 55 21.38 12.26 -26.09
N ASN A 56 22.47 12.48 -25.33
CA ASN A 56 23.42 13.58 -25.57
C ASN A 56 24.64 13.61 -24.65
N ARG A 57 25.82 13.48 -25.27
CA ARG A 57 26.98 14.33 -24.93
C ARG A 57 26.94 15.71 -25.65
N ASN A 58 25.96 15.98 -26.53
CA ASN A 58 25.83 17.25 -27.28
C ASN A 58 24.37 17.73 -27.49
N PHE A 59 23.79 18.47 -26.54
CA PHE A 59 22.79 19.56 -26.69
C PHE A 59 21.68 19.57 -27.79
N THR A 60 21.13 18.44 -28.24
CA THR A 60 19.80 18.37 -28.90
C THR A 60 18.78 17.59 -28.06
N PHE A 61 17.97 18.28 -27.26
CA PHE A 61 16.92 17.72 -26.41
C PHE A 61 15.87 16.94 -27.23
N SER A 62 16.05 15.63 -27.30
CA SER A 62 15.02 14.69 -27.73
C SER A 62 15.11 13.48 -26.80
N GLU A 63 14.64 13.63 -25.56
CA GLU A 63 14.41 12.50 -24.66
C GLU A 63 13.32 11.62 -25.28
N PHE A 64 13.69 10.39 -25.67
CA PHE A 64 12.74 9.43 -26.19
C PHE A 64 12.41 8.41 -25.09
N THR A 65 11.21 8.53 -24.54
CA THR A 65 10.70 7.59 -23.53
C THR A 65 9.86 6.52 -24.22
N ARG A 66 10.28 5.26 -24.09
CA ARG A 66 9.52 4.10 -24.58
C ARG A 66 9.10 3.24 -23.41
N CYS A 67 7.80 3.02 -23.28
CA CYS A 67 7.27 2.15 -22.24
C CYS A 67 6.69 0.87 -22.83
N TYR A 68 6.95 -0.25 -22.15
CA TYR A 68 6.52 -1.58 -22.53
C TYR A 68 5.85 -2.26 -21.36
N TYR A 69 4.73 -2.93 -21.62
CA TYR A 69 4.11 -3.78 -20.62
C TYR A 69 4.85 -5.11 -20.49
N LYS A 70 5.08 -5.56 -19.26
CA LYS A 70 5.67 -6.88 -19.00
C LYS A 70 4.77 -8.03 -19.51
N PHE A 71 3.48 -7.77 -19.74
CA PHE A 71 2.54 -8.73 -20.34
C PHE A 71 2.88 -9.07 -21.80
N ASP A 72 3.51 -8.15 -22.54
CA ASP A 72 3.88 -8.33 -23.94
C ASP A 72 5.29 -8.91 -24.13
N PHE A 73 5.86 -9.48 -23.06
CA PHE A 73 7.24 -9.97 -23.06
C PHE A 73 7.50 -11.00 -24.16
N ASP A 74 6.67 -12.05 -24.26
CA ASP A 74 6.89 -13.12 -25.23
C ASP A 74 6.76 -12.63 -26.68
N ARG A 75 5.90 -11.62 -26.93
CA ARG A 75 5.74 -11.00 -28.25
C ARG A 75 6.97 -10.20 -28.66
N ASN A 76 7.58 -9.48 -27.72
CA ASN A 76 8.70 -8.57 -28.00
C ASN A 76 10.06 -9.27 -27.89
N TYR A 77 10.18 -10.29 -27.03
CA TYR A 77 11.45 -10.88 -26.60
C TYR A 77 11.43 -12.42 -26.50
N GLY A 78 10.37 -13.10 -26.93
CA GLY A 78 10.25 -14.56 -26.83
C GLY A 78 11.24 -15.36 -27.69
N ASN A 79 11.89 -14.71 -28.66
CA ASN A 79 12.84 -15.35 -29.57
C ASN A 79 14.30 -15.36 -29.05
N PHE A 80 14.57 -14.75 -27.90
CA PHE A 80 15.92 -14.71 -27.32
C PHE A 80 16.25 -16.02 -26.59
N ASP A 81 17.54 -16.40 -26.63
CA ASP A 81 18.04 -17.61 -26.00
C ASP A 81 17.87 -17.54 -24.46
N PRO A 82 17.39 -18.59 -23.77
CA PRO A 82 17.12 -18.53 -22.32
C PRO A 82 18.34 -18.20 -21.46
N GLU A 83 19.54 -18.65 -21.86
CA GLU A 83 20.80 -18.35 -21.16
C GLU A 83 21.16 -16.87 -21.25
N TYR A 84 20.94 -16.27 -22.43
CA TYR A 84 21.08 -14.83 -22.63
C TYR A 84 20.07 -14.06 -21.78
N LEU A 85 18.80 -14.48 -21.76
CA LEU A 85 17.75 -13.82 -20.96
C LEU A 85 18.01 -13.87 -19.45
N ALA A 86 18.68 -14.91 -18.94
CA ALA A 86 18.96 -15.03 -17.50
C ALA A 86 19.92 -13.96 -16.97
N SER A 87 20.77 -13.42 -17.85
CA SER A 87 21.85 -12.49 -17.50
C SER A 87 21.70 -11.10 -18.11
N ALA A 88 21.00 -11.01 -19.24
CA ALA A 88 20.79 -9.77 -19.96
C ALA A 88 19.72 -8.89 -19.33
N GLU A 89 19.84 -7.59 -19.60
CA GLU A 89 18.86 -6.57 -19.24
C GLU A 89 17.45 -6.91 -19.75
N VAL A 90 17.38 -7.47 -20.96
CA VAL A 90 16.12 -7.85 -21.60
C VAL A 90 15.29 -8.79 -20.71
N GLY A 91 15.94 -9.68 -19.94
CA GLY A 91 15.26 -10.59 -19.03
C GLY A 91 14.50 -9.91 -17.88
N ARG A 92 14.83 -8.65 -17.54
CA ARG A 92 14.16 -7.88 -16.49
C ARG A 92 12.78 -7.39 -16.87
N HIS A 93 12.49 -7.37 -18.18
CA HIS A 93 11.15 -7.11 -18.69
C HIS A 93 10.18 -8.29 -18.53
N ARG A 94 10.67 -9.45 -18.09
CA ARG A 94 9.81 -10.62 -17.88
C ARG A 94 8.86 -10.39 -16.70
N PHE A 95 7.58 -10.74 -16.89
CA PHE A 95 6.60 -10.66 -15.82
C PHE A 95 6.68 -11.85 -14.84
N PHE A 96 7.65 -11.80 -13.93
CA PHE A 96 7.85 -12.84 -12.93
C PHE A 96 6.66 -13.01 -11.98
N GLY A 97 6.54 -14.21 -11.39
CA GLY A 97 5.49 -14.53 -10.42
C GLY A 97 5.50 -13.65 -9.16
N TRP A 98 6.67 -13.17 -8.74
CA TRP A 98 6.77 -12.27 -7.59
C TRP A 98 6.19 -10.87 -7.88
N HIS A 99 6.33 -10.34 -9.10
CA HIS A 99 5.65 -9.10 -9.48
C HIS A 99 4.12 -9.27 -9.39
N LYS A 100 3.59 -10.37 -9.92
CA LYS A 100 2.17 -10.72 -9.83
C LYS A 100 1.70 -10.82 -8.38
N ALA A 101 2.49 -11.47 -7.52
CA ALA A 101 2.19 -11.59 -6.10
C ALA A 101 2.14 -10.22 -5.41
N VAL A 102 3.12 -9.34 -5.64
CA VAL A 102 3.15 -7.98 -5.09
C VAL A 102 1.91 -7.20 -5.53
N ILE A 103 1.57 -7.21 -6.83
CA ILE A 103 0.36 -6.54 -7.35
C ILE A 103 -0.91 -7.07 -6.68
N ILE A 104 -1.06 -8.40 -6.56
CA ILE A 104 -2.24 -9.01 -5.93
C ILE A 104 -2.34 -8.58 -4.46
N ILE A 105 -1.24 -8.63 -3.71
CA ILE A 105 -1.22 -8.23 -2.30
C ILE A 105 -1.57 -6.74 -2.16
N LEU A 106 -1.03 -5.88 -3.02
CA LEU A 106 -1.35 -4.45 -3.04
C LEU A 106 -2.82 -4.20 -3.41
N CYS A 107 -3.38 -4.92 -4.37
CA CYS A 107 -4.81 -4.85 -4.69
C CYS A 107 -5.68 -5.28 -3.50
N VAL A 108 -5.30 -6.33 -2.77
CA VAL A 108 -5.99 -6.74 -1.54
C VAL A 108 -5.90 -5.64 -0.48
N SER A 109 -4.71 -5.04 -0.28
CA SER A 109 -4.52 -3.90 0.62
C SER A 109 -5.41 -2.71 0.25
N LEU A 110 -5.52 -2.37 -1.04
CA LEU A 110 -6.42 -1.32 -1.52
C LEU A 110 -7.89 -1.65 -1.22
N CYS A 111 -8.33 -2.88 -1.48
CA CYS A 111 -9.70 -3.31 -1.17
C CYS A 111 -10.01 -3.21 0.33
N THR A 112 -9.10 -3.65 1.20
CA THR A 112 -9.28 -3.54 2.66
C THR A 112 -9.24 -2.08 3.12
N GLY A 113 -8.41 -1.23 2.52
CA GLY A 113 -8.32 0.20 2.82
C GLY A 113 -9.59 0.96 2.45
N ILE A 114 -10.15 0.68 1.27
CA ILE A 114 -11.44 1.25 0.84
C ILE A 114 -12.55 0.83 1.81
N PHE A 115 -12.60 -0.45 2.17
CA PHE A 115 -13.59 -0.95 3.12
C PHE A 115 -13.41 -0.34 4.52
N SER A 116 -12.16 -0.14 4.96
CA SER A 116 -11.81 0.60 6.18
C SER A 116 -12.39 2.01 6.17
N ILE A 117 -12.15 2.80 5.11
CA ILE A 117 -12.72 4.16 4.99
C ILE A 117 -14.25 4.14 5.08
N LEU A 118 -14.93 3.20 4.39
CA LEU A 118 -16.39 3.08 4.46
C LEU A 118 -16.88 2.82 5.89
N ASN A 119 -16.24 1.91 6.62
CA ASN A 119 -16.57 1.65 8.04
C ASN A 119 -16.31 2.88 8.92
N GLY A 120 -15.20 3.59 8.68
CA GLY A 120 -14.86 4.81 9.41
C GLY A 120 -15.89 5.92 9.21
N VAL A 121 -16.28 6.19 7.96
CA VAL A 121 -17.31 7.18 7.62
C VAL A 121 -18.67 6.79 8.22
N LEU A 122 -19.07 5.53 8.10
CA LEU A 122 -20.32 5.04 8.69
C LEU A 122 -20.32 5.18 10.22
N ASN A 123 -19.18 4.95 10.88
CA ASN A 123 -19.04 5.19 12.31
C ASN A 123 -19.23 6.68 12.66
N LEU A 124 -18.65 7.61 11.89
CA LEU A 124 -18.86 9.04 12.09
C LEU A 124 -20.34 9.42 11.97
N VAL A 125 -21.06 8.86 10.99
CA VAL A 125 -22.52 9.06 10.85
C VAL A 125 -23.27 8.54 12.07
N VAL A 126 -22.93 7.34 12.56
CA VAL A 126 -23.54 6.77 13.78
C VAL A 126 -23.25 7.64 15.00
N LEU A 127 -22.05 8.21 15.13
CA LEU A 127 -21.72 9.15 16.21
C LEU A 127 -22.59 10.41 16.15
N CYS A 128 -22.88 10.93 14.95
CA CYS A 128 -23.79 12.07 14.76
C CYS A 128 -25.24 11.72 15.12
N ILE A 129 -25.76 10.58 14.66
CA ILE A 129 -27.13 10.13 14.97
C ILE A 129 -27.30 9.82 16.47
N GLY A 130 -26.24 9.33 17.13
CA GLY A 130 -26.22 9.05 18.56
C GLY A 130 -26.47 10.27 19.46
N LEU A 131 -26.45 11.48 18.90
CA LEU A 131 -26.90 12.70 19.59
C LEU A 131 -28.41 12.67 19.88
N CYS A 132 -29.20 12.04 19.01
CA CYS A 132 -30.65 11.97 19.12
C CYS A 132 -31.14 10.67 19.80
N LEU A 133 -30.41 9.54 19.63
CA LEU A 133 -30.80 8.22 20.16
C LEU A 133 -29.59 7.48 20.81
N PRO A 134 -29.28 7.76 22.09
CA PRO A 134 -28.02 7.34 22.71
C PRO A 134 -27.90 5.84 23.01
N ARG A 135 -29.01 5.10 23.23
CA ARG A 135 -28.94 3.66 23.58
C ARG A 135 -28.72 2.74 22.38
N LEU A 136 -29.30 3.05 21.22
CA LEU A 136 -29.16 2.22 20.01
C LEU A 136 -27.80 2.45 19.33
N SER A 137 -27.30 3.69 19.38
CA SER A 137 -26.04 4.11 18.75
C SER A 137 -24.77 3.58 19.42
N GLU A 138 -24.82 3.23 20.72
CA GLU A 138 -23.64 2.73 21.46
C GLU A 138 -23.12 1.37 20.94
N LEU A 139 -24.02 0.41 20.70
CA LEU A 139 -23.62 -0.92 20.22
C LEU A 139 -23.12 -0.86 18.77
N CYS A 140 -23.80 -0.11 17.91
CA CYS A 140 -23.39 0.10 16.52
C CYS A 140 -22.04 0.82 16.45
N SER A 141 -21.81 1.85 17.26
CA SER A 141 -20.53 2.57 17.28
C SER A 141 -19.38 1.66 17.74
N LEU A 142 -19.60 0.78 18.72
CA LEU A 142 -18.59 -0.21 19.13
C LEU A 142 -18.26 -1.15 17.96
N ALA A 143 -19.28 -1.72 17.30
CA ALA A 143 -19.09 -2.64 16.19
C ALA A 143 -18.32 -1.99 15.02
N PHE A 144 -18.76 -0.81 14.56
CA PHE A 144 -18.09 -0.11 13.46
C PHE A 144 -16.67 0.36 13.81
N THR A 145 -16.41 0.78 15.06
CA THR A 145 -15.05 1.15 15.49
C THR A 145 -14.12 -0.07 15.47
N LEU A 146 -14.59 -1.24 15.90
CA LEU A 146 -13.79 -2.47 15.90
C LEU A 146 -13.55 -2.98 14.47
N MET A 147 -14.59 -3.01 13.64
CA MET A 147 -14.47 -3.38 12.23
C MET A 147 -13.51 -2.45 11.47
N PHE A 148 -13.59 -1.14 11.75
CA PHE A 148 -12.63 -0.17 11.23
C PHE A 148 -11.19 -0.51 11.65
N ALA A 149 -10.92 -0.70 12.95
CA ALA A 149 -9.57 -1.02 13.41
C ALA A 149 -9.02 -2.34 12.83
N VAL A 150 -9.86 -3.38 12.71
CA VAL A 150 -9.48 -4.66 12.11
C VAL A 150 -9.14 -4.51 10.62
N THR A 151 -9.92 -3.71 9.90
CA THR A 151 -9.71 -3.52 8.46
C THR A 151 -8.48 -2.66 8.17
N VAL A 152 -8.21 -1.61 8.96
CA VAL A 152 -6.95 -0.85 8.93
C VAL A 152 -5.74 -1.75 9.23
N LEU A 153 -5.86 -2.65 10.21
CA LEU A 153 -4.81 -3.63 10.53
C LEU A 153 -4.52 -4.54 9.33
N LEU A 154 -5.55 -5.07 8.67
CA LEU A 154 -5.39 -5.89 7.47
C LEU A 154 -4.73 -5.10 6.33
N THR A 155 -5.17 -3.87 6.08
CA THR A 155 -4.56 -2.97 5.09
C THR A 155 -3.08 -2.79 5.34
N THR A 156 -2.70 -2.51 6.60
CA THR A 156 -1.30 -2.33 7.02
C THR A 156 -0.49 -3.60 6.82
N ILE A 157 -1.01 -4.77 7.24
CA ILE A 157 -0.32 -6.06 7.09
C ILE A 157 -0.05 -6.35 5.60
N PHE A 158 -1.06 -6.21 4.74
CA PHE A 158 -0.89 -6.48 3.31
C PHE A 158 0.04 -5.45 2.64
N SER A 159 -0.06 -4.17 3.02
CA SER A 159 0.83 -3.11 2.52
C SER A 159 2.30 -3.44 2.85
N CYS A 160 2.61 -3.74 4.11
CA CYS A 160 3.97 -4.13 4.52
C CYS A 160 4.41 -5.46 3.90
N ALA A 161 3.52 -6.46 3.79
CA ALA A 161 3.84 -7.73 3.18
C ALA A 161 4.26 -7.58 1.71
N SER A 162 3.60 -6.69 0.97
CA SER A 162 3.93 -6.40 -0.44
C SER A 162 5.35 -5.86 -0.59
N GLU A 163 5.76 -4.94 0.29
CA GLU A 163 7.11 -4.37 0.30
C GLU A 163 8.16 -5.39 0.69
N ILE A 164 7.88 -6.22 1.68
CA ILE A 164 8.79 -7.30 2.11
C ILE A 164 9.01 -8.29 0.95
N VAL A 165 7.93 -8.71 0.28
CA VAL A 165 8.03 -9.60 -0.89
C VAL A 165 8.85 -8.93 -1.98
N PHE A 166 8.52 -7.69 -2.34
CA PHE A 166 9.25 -6.96 -3.38
C PHE A 166 10.75 -6.83 -3.03
N TYR A 167 11.06 -6.30 -1.84
CA TYR A 167 12.42 -6.10 -1.36
C TYR A 167 13.22 -7.40 -1.35
N TRP A 168 12.61 -8.49 -0.87
CA TRP A 168 13.26 -9.79 -0.80
C TRP A 168 13.67 -10.31 -2.19
N PHE A 169 12.77 -10.22 -3.17
CA PHE A 169 13.05 -10.71 -4.54
C PHE A 169 13.93 -9.74 -5.33
N ALA A 170 13.73 -8.43 -5.21
CA ALA A 170 14.54 -7.42 -5.87
C ALA A 170 15.99 -7.42 -5.36
N SER A 171 16.21 -7.72 -4.08
CA SER A 171 17.55 -7.79 -3.49
C SER A 171 18.33 -9.05 -3.83
N LYS A 172 17.68 -10.08 -4.42
CA LYS A 172 18.40 -11.29 -4.83
C LYS A 172 19.47 -10.93 -5.87
N PRO A 173 20.70 -11.47 -5.78
CA PRO A 173 21.78 -11.12 -6.71
C PRO A 173 21.40 -11.28 -8.19
N GLN A 174 20.58 -12.30 -8.48
CA GLN A 174 20.06 -12.58 -9.81
C GLN A 174 19.10 -11.51 -10.36
N ASN A 175 18.51 -10.66 -9.52
CA ASN A 175 17.59 -9.59 -9.91
C ASN A 175 18.17 -8.19 -9.64
N LYS A 176 19.13 -8.11 -8.73
CA LYS A 176 19.82 -6.90 -8.35
C LYS A 176 20.88 -6.48 -9.36
N PHE A 177 21.56 -7.45 -9.99
CA PHE A 177 22.64 -7.17 -10.92
C PHE A 177 22.26 -7.53 -12.36
N ILE A 178 22.70 -6.70 -13.30
CA ILE A 178 22.54 -6.89 -14.74
C ILE A 178 23.92 -7.01 -15.37
N GLY A 179 24.09 -7.91 -16.35
CA GLY A 179 25.35 -8.09 -17.07
C GLY A 179 26.17 -9.29 -16.58
N ASN A 180 26.89 -9.93 -17.51
CA ASN A 180 27.73 -11.09 -17.24
C ASN A 180 29.16 -10.72 -16.82
N ILE A 181 29.69 -9.62 -17.35
CA ILE A 181 31.10 -9.20 -17.17
C ILE A 181 31.14 -7.98 -16.26
N ASP A 182 30.51 -6.88 -16.68
CA ASP A 182 30.33 -5.68 -15.86
C ASP A 182 28.94 -5.70 -15.21
N LYS A 183 28.88 -6.12 -13.95
CA LYS A 183 27.62 -6.19 -13.20
C LYS A 183 27.19 -4.80 -12.76
N ILE A 184 26.18 -4.26 -13.42
CA ILE A 184 25.55 -2.99 -13.06
C ILE A 184 24.45 -3.27 -12.02
N GLU A 185 24.45 -2.50 -10.93
CA GLU A 185 23.48 -2.63 -9.85
C GLU A 185 22.19 -1.86 -10.15
N GLN A 186 21.05 -2.56 -10.07
CA GLN A 186 19.73 -1.96 -10.02
C GLN A 186 19.46 -1.36 -8.64
N LYS A 187 19.05 -0.10 -8.62
CA LYS A 187 18.68 0.61 -7.40
C LYS A 187 17.17 0.61 -7.22
N PHE A 188 16.70 0.78 -5.99
CA PHE A 188 15.28 1.00 -5.75
C PHE A 188 14.88 2.36 -6.31
N GLY A 189 13.75 2.38 -7.03
CA GLY A 189 13.24 3.58 -7.66
C GLY A 189 12.24 4.33 -6.78
N PHE A 190 11.74 5.44 -7.32
CA PHE A 190 10.84 6.34 -6.60
C PHE A 190 9.53 5.67 -6.13
N ALA A 191 8.95 4.78 -6.94
CA ALA A 191 7.70 4.10 -6.64
C ALA A 191 7.80 3.20 -5.39
N PHE A 192 8.95 2.55 -5.19
CA PHE A 192 9.20 1.75 -3.98
C PHE A 192 9.15 2.63 -2.71
N TYR A 193 9.78 3.81 -2.75
CA TYR A 193 9.75 4.75 -1.62
C TYR A 193 8.37 5.36 -1.38
N LEU A 194 7.59 5.60 -2.44
CA LEU A 194 6.20 6.01 -2.29
C LEU A 194 5.33 4.93 -1.65
N GLN A 195 5.54 3.66 -2.01
CA GLN A 195 4.84 2.56 -1.35
C GLN A 195 5.25 2.46 0.13
N LEU A 196 6.53 2.61 0.45
CA LEU A 196 7.02 2.65 1.84
C LEU A 196 6.36 3.79 2.64
N LEU A 197 6.22 4.96 2.03
CA LEU A 197 5.49 6.08 2.63
C LEU A 197 4.01 5.74 2.81
N ALA A 198 3.38 5.07 1.85
CA ALA A 198 1.99 4.60 1.96
C ALA A 198 1.81 3.65 3.15
N SER A 199 2.70 2.67 3.34
CA SER A 199 2.69 1.77 4.51
C SER A 199 2.87 2.52 5.82
N LEU A 200 3.72 3.56 5.86
CA LEU A 200 3.85 4.42 7.03
C LEU A 200 2.55 5.16 7.34
N MET A 201 1.86 5.68 6.32
CA MET A 201 0.54 6.31 6.52
C MET A 201 -0.48 5.32 7.07
N ASN A 202 -0.53 4.09 6.53
CA ASN A 202 -1.41 3.03 7.04
C ASN A 202 -1.08 2.65 8.50
N LEU A 203 0.21 2.63 8.87
CA LEU A 203 0.64 2.39 10.25
C LEU A 203 0.19 3.52 11.20
N LEU A 204 0.30 4.78 10.77
CA LEU A 204 -0.21 5.91 11.56
C LEU A 204 -1.73 5.83 11.73
N ALA A 205 -2.46 5.48 10.67
CA ALA A 205 -3.89 5.22 10.75
C ALA A 205 -4.20 4.08 11.74
N LEU A 206 -3.43 3.00 11.72
CA LEU A 206 -3.60 1.88 12.66
C LEU A 206 -3.46 2.35 14.10
N ILE A 207 -2.47 3.17 14.42
CA ILE A 207 -2.27 3.72 15.77
C ILE A 207 -3.53 4.50 16.21
N PHE A 208 -4.03 5.41 15.39
CA PHE A 208 -5.21 6.20 15.74
C PHE A 208 -6.48 5.35 15.86
N SER A 209 -6.67 4.37 14.97
CA SER A 209 -7.82 3.46 15.03
C SER A 209 -7.80 2.57 16.27
N LEU A 210 -6.63 2.08 16.69
CA LEU A 210 -6.47 1.30 17.93
C LEU A 210 -6.76 2.14 19.18
N VAL A 211 -6.29 3.40 19.23
CA VAL A 211 -6.60 4.31 20.35
C VAL A 211 -8.11 4.58 20.40
N ALA A 212 -8.77 4.81 19.27
CA ALA A 212 -10.21 5.00 19.20
C ALA A 212 -10.98 3.74 19.66
N ALA A 213 -10.54 2.55 19.22
CA ALA A 213 -11.10 1.26 19.61
C ALA A 213 -10.96 0.99 21.12
N GLY A 214 -9.77 1.25 21.68
CA GLY A 214 -9.52 1.11 23.11
C GLY A 214 -10.42 2.02 23.96
N ARG A 215 -10.61 3.27 23.53
CA ARG A 215 -11.49 4.23 24.22
C ARG A 215 -12.96 3.77 24.21
N VAL A 216 -13.49 3.37 23.05
CA VAL A 216 -14.90 2.91 22.99
C VAL A 216 -15.11 1.63 23.80
N TYR A 217 -14.16 0.70 23.76
CA TYR A 217 -14.23 -0.53 24.53
C TYR A 217 -14.22 -0.26 26.04
N TYR A 218 -13.32 0.61 26.51
CA TYR A 218 -13.24 0.98 27.91
C TYR A 218 -14.54 1.64 28.40
N GLN A 219 -15.07 2.60 27.63
CA GLN A 219 -16.34 3.28 27.94
C GLN A 219 -17.52 2.31 28.00
N TRP A 220 -17.61 1.38 27.05
CA TRP A 220 -18.66 0.37 27.01
C TRP A 220 -18.58 -0.56 28.23
N LYS A 221 -17.37 -1.03 28.57
CA LYS A 221 -17.13 -1.91 29.73
C LYS A 221 -17.51 -1.23 31.05
N HIS A 222 -17.12 0.03 31.23
CA HIS A 222 -17.46 0.80 32.43
C HIS A 222 -18.98 1.01 32.57
N ARG A 223 -19.66 1.37 31.47
CA ARG A 223 -21.12 1.53 31.47
C ARG A 223 -21.86 0.24 31.79
N ARG A 224 -21.45 -0.90 31.22
CA ARG A 224 -22.05 -2.22 31.57
C ARG A 224 -21.96 -2.54 33.05
N ARG A 225 -20.80 -2.30 33.69
CA ARG A 225 -20.62 -2.51 35.13
C ARG A 225 -21.56 -1.64 35.98
N SER A 226 -21.68 -0.36 35.63
CA SER A 226 -22.58 0.58 36.34
C SER A 226 -24.07 0.22 36.20
N SER A 227 -24.48 -0.35 35.06
CA SER A 227 -25.85 -0.80 34.84
C SER A 227 -26.16 -2.07 35.63
N ALA A 228 -25.21 -3.01 35.71
CA ALA A 228 -25.38 -4.20 36.54
C ALA A 228 -25.54 -3.85 38.03
N GLN A 229 -24.71 -2.95 38.57
CA GLN A 229 -24.82 -2.50 39.97
C GLN A 229 -26.16 -1.81 40.29
N ARG A 230 -26.72 -1.04 39.33
CA ARG A 230 -28.04 -0.41 39.51
C ARG A 230 -29.20 -1.40 39.55
N ILE A 231 -29.05 -2.57 38.95
CA ILE A 231 -30.06 -3.64 39.03
C ILE A 231 -30.00 -4.28 40.42
N TYR A 232 -28.79 -4.57 40.93
CA TYR A 232 -28.62 -5.14 42.28
C TYR A 232 -29.11 -4.21 43.42
N LEU A 233 -29.07 -2.89 43.24
CA LEU A 233 -29.57 -1.93 44.25
C LEU A 233 -31.10 -1.69 44.19
N ARG A 234 -31.80 -2.31 43.23
CA ARG A 234 -33.27 -2.24 43.12
C ARG A 234 -33.99 -3.45 43.73
N TYR A 235 -33.25 -4.45 44.19
CA TYR A 235 -33.72 -5.62 44.91
C TYR A 235 -33.11 -5.62 46.31
#